data_AF-A0A8C3T187-F1
#
_entry.id   AF-A0A8C3T187-F1
#
_cell.length_a   1.000
_cell.length_b   1.000
_cell.length_c   1.000
_cell.angle_alpha   90.00
_cell.angle_beta   90.00
_cell.angle_gamma   90.00
#
_symmetry.space_group_name_H-M   'P 1'
#
loop_
_entity.id
_entity.type
_entity.pdbx_description
1 polymer ?
#
loop_
_entity_poly.entity_id
_entity_poly.type
_entity_poly.pdbx_seq_one_letter_code
_entity_poly.pdbx_strand_id
1 'polypeptide(L)'
;MLKEHERREYLKSLDEEKRRAEEARFQEMRQKHKEHPKINVPGSRDQLKEVWEETDGLDPSEFNPKTFFKLHDTNSDGVLDEQELEALFTKELEKVYDPRNEEDDMLEMEEERLRMREHVMKNVDLNQDRLVTLEEFLKSTEKKEFNEAGGWETVDETQVYSEAELQRFEAELAAQEAELGRRAEQLRRQHQDLQEQQVRLDAQKKEYQQAVLHMEQRKTQQGEAPAAPDPGEELKFQAQAPHAAPADPAAPAAPAHAPEQNHVEPPQNQQPPPQPEVQIQ
;
A
#
# COMPACT_ATOMS: atom_id res chain seq x y z
N MET A 1 1.61 12.12 9.74
CA MET A 1 0.84 13.28 9.22
C MET A 1 -0.59 12.91 8.85
N LEU A 2 -0.84 11.84 8.08
CA LEU A 2 -2.20 11.43 7.68
C LEU A 2 -3.15 11.18 8.88
N LYS A 3 -2.71 10.43 9.91
CA LYS A 3 -3.46 10.17 11.15
C LYS A 3 -3.98 11.46 11.83
N GLU A 4 -3.17 12.51 11.86
CA GLU A 4 -3.57 13.81 12.44
C GLU A 4 -4.52 14.59 11.52
N HIS A 5 -4.34 14.51 10.19
CA HIS A 5 -5.29 15.09 9.25
C HIS A 5 -6.68 14.45 9.39
N GLU A 6 -6.76 13.12 9.39
CA GLU A 6 -8.02 12.38 9.57
C GLU A 6 -8.70 12.73 10.90
N ARG A 7 -7.91 12.84 11.98
CA ARG A 7 -8.41 13.32 13.27
C ARG A 7 -9.01 14.72 13.18
N ARG A 8 -8.35 15.66 12.50
CA ARG A 8 -8.86 17.04 12.32
C ARG A 8 -10.15 17.06 11.50
N GLU A 9 -10.21 16.30 10.41
CA GLU A 9 -11.43 16.20 9.59
C GLU A 9 -12.59 15.56 10.36
N TYR A 10 -12.31 14.51 11.15
CA TYR A 10 -13.31 13.90 12.03
C TYR A 10 -13.86 14.91 13.03
N LEU A 11 -12.99 15.65 13.73
CA LEU A 11 -13.42 16.68 14.69
C LEU A 11 -14.20 17.83 14.05
N LYS A 12 -13.87 18.21 12.80
CA LYS A 12 -14.61 19.22 12.02
C LYS A 12 -16.02 18.75 11.68
N SER A 13 -16.24 17.45 11.48
CA SER A 13 -17.54 16.87 11.17
C SER A 13 -18.52 16.83 12.36
N LEU A 14 -18.02 17.04 13.58
CA LEU A 14 -18.78 16.93 14.82
C LEU A 14 -19.34 18.27 15.33
N ASP A 15 -20.49 18.19 16.00
CA ASP A 15 -21.07 19.28 16.77
C ASP A 15 -20.16 19.70 17.95
N GLU A 16 -20.31 20.93 18.43
CA GLU A 16 -19.44 21.52 19.46
C GLU A 16 -19.30 20.66 20.73
N GLU A 17 -20.40 20.12 21.25
CA GLU A 17 -20.39 19.30 22.47
C GLU A 17 -19.65 17.97 22.23
N LYS A 18 -19.92 17.31 21.10
CA LYS A 18 -19.27 16.06 20.72
C LYS A 18 -17.78 16.27 20.43
N ARG A 19 -17.43 17.37 19.75
CA ARG A 19 -16.04 17.72 19.45
C ARG A 19 -15.22 17.85 20.73
N ARG A 20 -15.73 18.55 21.75
CA ARG A 20 -15.05 18.67 23.04
C ARG A 20 -14.90 17.33 23.76
N ALA A 21 -15.92 16.48 23.71
CA ALA A 21 -15.87 15.16 24.32
C ALA A 21 -14.82 14.26 23.63
N GLU A 22 -14.79 14.23 22.30
CA GLU A 22 -13.79 13.48 21.54
C GLU A 22 -12.38 14.05 21.73
N GLU A 23 -12.19 15.37 21.73
CA GLU A 23 -10.91 16.00 22.05
C GLU A 23 -10.38 15.60 23.43
N ALA A 24 -11.25 15.57 24.44
CA ALA A 24 -10.90 15.13 25.78
C ALA A 24 -10.51 13.63 25.78
N ARG A 25 -11.28 12.79 25.08
CA ARG A 25 -10.97 11.36 24.92
C ARG A 25 -9.61 11.15 24.23
N PHE A 26 -9.33 11.85 23.13
CA PHE A 26 -8.02 11.78 22.46
C PHE A 26 -6.87 12.22 23.37
N GLN A 27 -7.07 13.25 24.19
CA GLN A 27 -6.06 13.66 25.16
C GLN A 27 -5.85 12.62 26.25
N GLU A 28 -6.92 11.99 26.74
CA GLU A 28 -6.84 10.91 27.73
C GLU A 28 -6.08 9.70 27.17
N MET A 29 -6.43 9.24 25.96
CA MET A 29 -5.74 8.13 25.30
C MET A 29 -4.26 8.45 25.09
N ARG A 30 -3.93 9.68 24.66
CA ARG A 30 -2.54 10.10 24.51
C ARG A 30 -1.79 10.17 25.85
N GLN A 31 -2.47 10.55 26.93
CA GLN A 31 -1.84 10.59 28.26
C GLN A 31 -1.56 9.18 28.77
N LYS A 32 -2.51 8.26 28.62
CA LYS A 32 -2.32 6.86 28.99
C LYS A 32 -1.22 6.18 28.20
N HIS A 33 -1.16 6.43 26.88
CA HIS A 33 -0.10 5.88 26.04
C HIS A 33 1.29 6.35 26.50
N LYS A 34 1.41 7.61 26.95
CA LYS A 34 2.66 8.15 27.52
C LYS A 34 3.03 7.58 28.88
N GLU A 35 2.08 6.96 29.58
CA GLU A 35 2.33 6.34 30.87
C GLU A 35 2.85 4.91 30.67
N HIS A 36 4.10 4.79 30.24
CA HIS A 36 4.80 3.52 30.09
C HIS A 36 6.08 3.46 30.93
N PRO A 37 6.57 2.24 31.28
CA PRO A 37 7.91 2.09 31.83
C PRO A 37 8.96 2.68 30.90
N LYS A 38 10.08 3.15 31.47
CA LYS A 38 11.18 3.68 30.66
C LYS A 38 11.66 2.63 29.66
N ILE A 39 11.81 3.06 28.42
CA ILE A 39 12.38 2.28 27.33
C ILE A 39 13.86 2.57 27.25
N ASN A 40 14.67 1.53 27.11
CA ASN A 40 16.11 1.69 26.95
C ASN A 40 16.46 2.05 25.50
N VAL A 41 17.58 2.73 25.28
CA VAL A 41 18.08 3.01 23.92
C VAL A 41 18.43 1.69 23.23
N PRO A 42 17.99 1.46 21.98
CA PRO A 42 18.30 0.24 21.22
C PRO A 42 19.80 -0.01 21.11
N GLY A 43 20.25 -1.22 21.45
CA GLY A 43 21.67 -1.59 21.45
C GLY A 43 22.47 -1.06 22.65
N SER A 44 21.83 -0.39 23.60
CA SER A 44 22.45 0.00 24.87
C SER A 44 22.68 -1.20 25.80
N ARG A 45 23.59 -1.04 26.75
CA ARG A 45 23.91 -2.06 27.74
C ARG A 45 22.69 -2.49 28.56
N ASP A 46 21.85 -1.53 28.93
CA ASP A 46 20.67 -1.80 29.76
C ASP A 46 19.64 -2.62 28.97
N GLN A 47 19.39 -2.25 27.71
CA GLN A 47 18.51 -3.01 26.81
C GLN A 47 18.99 -4.45 26.60
N LEU A 48 20.27 -4.66 26.27
CA LEU A 48 20.79 -6.01 26.03
C LEU A 48 20.79 -6.87 27.30
N LYS A 49 21.02 -6.26 28.47
CA LYS A 49 20.94 -6.97 29.74
C LYS A 49 19.52 -7.36 30.10
N GLU A 50 18.56 -6.52 29.78
CA GLU A 50 17.15 -6.82 30.00
C GLU A 50 16.71 -7.99 29.13
N VAL A 51 17.07 -8.00 27.84
CA VAL A 51 16.83 -9.15 26.95
C VAL A 51 17.50 -10.42 27.50
N TRP A 52 18.74 -10.31 27.98
CA TRP A 52 19.48 -11.41 28.61
C TRP A 52 18.80 -11.97 29.87
N GLU A 53 18.16 -11.12 30.67
CA GLU A 53 17.43 -11.54 31.86
C GLU A 53 16.05 -12.10 31.52
N GLU A 54 15.26 -11.35 30.76
CA GLU A 54 13.84 -11.61 30.57
C GLU A 54 13.56 -12.61 29.45
N THR A 55 14.31 -12.54 28.35
CA THR A 55 14.13 -13.43 27.19
C THR A 55 14.98 -14.68 27.34
N ASP A 56 16.25 -14.53 27.72
CA ASP A 56 17.18 -15.67 27.81
C ASP A 56 17.14 -16.38 29.18
N GLY A 57 16.61 -15.72 30.22
CA GLY A 57 16.52 -16.29 31.57
C GLY A 57 17.87 -16.40 32.28
N LEU A 58 18.84 -15.57 31.91
CA LEU A 58 20.21 -15.61 32.41
C LEU A 58 20.49 -14.48 33.42
N ASP A 59 21.48 -14.68 34.30
CA ASP A 59 21.80 -13.71 35.35
C ASP A 59 22.39 -12.42 34.74
N PRO A 60 21.83 -11.22 35.02
CA PRO A 60 22.33 -9.94 34.51
C PRO A 60 23.78 -9.62 34.90
N SER A 61 24.27 -10.20 36.01
CA SER A 61 25.63 -10.02 36.50
C SER A 61 26.67 -10.82 35.68
N GLU A 62 26.21 -11.87 34.98
CA GLU A 62 27.03 -12.70 34.09
C GLU A 62 26.97 -12.24 32.63
N PHE A 63 26.33 -11.10 32.36
CA PHE A 63 26.17 -10.56 31.01
C PHE A 63 27.51 -10.52 30.27
N ASN A 64 27.55 -11.20 29.12
CA ASN A 64 28.71 -11.24 28.25
C ASN A 64 28.27 -10.94 26.80
N PRO A 65 28.77 -9.87 26.17
CA PRO A 65 28.31 -9.46 24.84
C PRO A 65 28.61 -10.52 23.77
N LYS A 66 29.71 -11.27 23.90
CA LYS A 66 30.05 -12.33 22.95
C LYS A 66 29.09 -13.52 23.05
N THR A 67 28.68 -13.87 24.26
CA THR A 67 27.68 -14.93 24.46
C THR A 67 26.31 -14.46 24.00
N PHE A 68 25.93 -13.22 24.33
CA PHE A 68 24.70 -12.58 23.88
C PHE A 68 24.55 -12.64 22.36
N PHE A 69 25.59 -12.20 21.63
CA PHE A 69 25.61 -12.23 20.16
C PHE A 69 25.31 -13.64 19.62
N LYS A 70 26.01 -14.66 20.14
CA LYS A 70 25.84 -16.04 19.68
C LYS A 70 24.49 -16.66 20.01
N LEU A 71 23.82 -16.15 21.04
CA LEU A 71 22.51 -16.65 21.44
C LEU A 71 21.41 -16.12 20.51
N HIS A 72 21.63 -14.93 19.94
CA HIS A 72 20.68 -14.25 19.07
C HIS A 72 20.97 -14.40 17.57
N ASP A 73 22.18 -14.85 17.22
CA ASP A 73 22.52 -15.45 15.91
C ASP A 73 21.77 -16.79 15.80
N THR A 74 20.50 -16.69 15.44
CA THR A 74 19.50 -17.76 15.50
C THR A 74 19.77 -18.80 14.41
N ASN A 75 20.30 -18.35 13.28
CA ASN A 75 20.66 -19.21 12.16
C ASN A 75 22.12 -19.72 12.20
N SER A 76 22.94 -19.21 13.14
CA SER A 76 24.36 -19.55 13.33
C SER A 76 25.26 -19.25 12.13
N ASP A 77 24.97 -18.21 11.36
CA ASP A 77 25.79 -17.78 10.22
C ASP A 77 26.92 -16.80 10.61
N GLY A 78 26.96 -16.39 11.88
CA GLY A 78 28.01 -15.56 12.45
C GLY A 78 27.80 -14.05 12.24
N VAL A 79 26.65 -13.64 11.72
CA VAL A 79 26.22 -12.25 11.65
C VAL A 79 24.85 -12.09 12.34
N LEU A 80 24.48 -10.86 12.67
CA LEU A 80 23.11 -10.53 13.05
C LEU A 80 22.47 -9.75 11.91
N ASP A 81 21.40 -10.29 11.35
CA ASP A 81 20.63 -9.60 10.32
C ASP A 81 19.57 -8.64 10.92
N GLU A 82 18.82 -7.97 10.05
CA GLU A 82 17.76 -7.05 10.46
C GLU A 82 16.68 -7.72 11.31
N GLN A 83 16.30 -8.97 11.01
CA GLN A 83 15.24 -9.67 11.71
C GLN A 83 15.70 -10.08 13.11
N GLU A 84 16.94 -10.56 13.23
CA GLU A 84 17.55 -10.93 14.50
C GLU A 84 17.74 -9.71 15.41
N LEU A 85 18.13 -8.56 14.84
CA LEU A 85 18.18 -7.29 15.59
C LEU A 85 16.78 -6.81 16.01
N GLU A 86 15.82 -6.86 15.09
CA GLU A 86 14.43 -6.47 15.36
C GLU A 86 13.80 -7.29 16.50
N ALA A 87 14.13 -8.58 16.58
CA ALA A 87 13.67 -9.45 17.66
C ALA A 87 14.09 -8.93 19.05
N LEU A 88 15.28 -8.34 19.17
CA LEU A 88 15.80 -7.77 20.42
C LEU A 88 14.95 -6.59 20.93
N PHE A 89 14.27 -5.88 20.04
CA PHE A 89 13.48 -4.69 20.39
C PHE A 89 12.09 -5.05 20.91
N THR A 90 11.63 -6.28 20.71
CA THR A 90 10.27 -6.71 21.07
C THR A 90 9.95 -6.42 22.53
N LYS A 91 10.87 -6.71 23.46
CA LYS A 91 10.67 -6.47 24.89
C LYS A 91 10.56 -4.99 25.25
N GLU A 92 11.34 -4.15 24.59
CA GLU A 92 11.29 -2.70 24.77
C GLU A 92 9.97 -2.12 24.23
N LEU A 93 9.49 -2.61 23.08
CA LEU A 93 8.25 -2.17 22.45
C LEU A 93 7.00 -2.64 23.22
N GLU A 94 7.03 -3.86 23.78
CA GLU A 94 5.95 -4.42 24.62
C GLU A 94 5.66 -3.59 25.88
N LYS A 95 6.59 -2.73 26.32
CA LYS A 95 6.38 -1.80 27.45
C LYS A 95 5.41 -0.67 27.10
N VAL A 96 5.32 -0.31 25.82
CA VAL A 96 4.60 0.88 25.33
C VAL A 96 3.34 0.48 24.57
N TYR A 97 3.43 -0.60 23.78
CA TYR A 97 2.39 -1.00 22.85
C TYR A 97 1.81 -2.36 23.27
N ASP A 98 0.56 -2.38 23.75
CA ASP A 98 -0.20 -3.60 23.98
C ASP A 98 -1.26 -3.78 22.88
N PRO A 99 -1.23 -4.88 22.09
CA PRO A 99 -2.27 -5.17 21.09
C PRO A 99 -3.70 -5.26 21.64
N ARG A 100 -3.87 -5.37 22.96
CA ARG A 100 -5.17 -5.43 23.65
C ARG A 100 -5.72 -4.05 23.98
N ASN A 101 -4.91 -3.00 23.90
CA ASN A 101 -5.32 -1.62 24.14
C ASN A 101 -5.66 -0.95 22.82
N GLU A 102 -6.86 -0.40 22.71
CA GLU A 102 -7.28 0.35 21.50
C GLU A 102 -6.49 1.66 21.32
N GLU A 103 -5.84 2.13 22.38
CA GLU A 103 -5.05 3.37 22.39
C GLU A 103 -3.68 3.17 21.74
N ASP A 104 -3.21 1.91 21.68
CA ASP A 104 -1.88 1.54 21.20
C ASP A 104 -1.96 1.11 19.73
N ASP A 105 -1.31 1.87 18.85
CA ASP A 105 -1.32 1.62 17.42
C ASP A 105 -0.19 0.66 17.02
N MET A 106 -0.56 -0.53 16.57
CA MET A 106 0.42 -1.56 16.16
C MET A 106 1.23 -1.15 14.92
N LEU A 107 0.72 -0.26 14.08
CA LEU A 107 1.52 0.29 12.97
C LEU A 107 2.59 1.24 13.49
N GLU A 108 2.27 2.04 14.50
CA GLU A 108 3.21 2.94 15.18
C GLU A 108 4.31 2.14 15.88
N MET A 109 3.95 1.01 16.51
CA MET A 109 4.92 0.06 17.07
C MET A 109 5.91 -0.45 16.00
N GLU A 110 5.42 -0.80 14.80
CA GLU A 110 6.28 -1.28 13.71
C GLU A 110 7.18 -0.16 13.17
N GLU A 111 6.66 1.05 13.01
CA GLU A 111 7.47 2.22 12.65
C GLU A 111 8.56 2.48 13.69
N GLU A 112 8.24 2.34 14.99
CA GLU A 112 9.21 2.46 16.07
C GLU A 112 10.28 1.37 15.99
N ARG A 113 9.88 0.11 15.74
CA ARG A 113 10.84 -1.00 15.53
C ARG A 113 11.84 -0.66 14.43
N LEU A 114 11.35 -0.11 13.31
CA LEU A 114 12.21 0.31 12.21
C LEU A 114 13.14 1.46 12.62
N ARG A 115 12.67 2.45 13.40
CA ARG A 115 13.54 3.52 13.93
C ARG A 115 14.62 2.97 14.85
N MET A 116 14.28 2.03 15.72
CA MET A 116 15.23 1.35 16.60
C MET A 116 16.28 0.61 15.78
N ARG A 117 15.86 -0.12 14.75
CA ARG A 117 16.76 -0.81 13.81
C ARG A 117 17.71 0.16 13.11
N GLU A 118 17.19 1.22 12.49
CA GLU A 118 18.01 2.21 11.78
C GLU A 118 19.01 2.90 12.73
N HIS A 119 18.61 3.13 13.98
CA HIS A 119 19.50 3.64 15.00
C HIS A 119 20.66 2.66 15.29
N VAL A 120 20.35 1.38 15.52
CA VAL A 120 21.37 0.36 15.77
C VAL A 120 22.29 0.19 14.57
N MET A 121 21.74 0.03 13.36
CA MET A 121 22.54 -0.12 12.14
C MET A 121 23.50 1.05 11.97
N LYS A 122 23.03 2.29 12.08
CA LYS A 122 23.88 3.48 11.96
C LYS A 122 25.03 3.51 12.96
N ASN A 123 24.84 2.97 14.16
CA ASN A 123 25.82 3.03 15.25
C ASN A 123 26.74 1.81 15.30
N VAL A 124 26.30 0.65 14.80
CA VAL A 124 26.99 -0.63 14.96
C VAL A 124 27.57 -1.13 13.63
N ASP A 125 26.79 -1.11 12.55
CA ASP A 125 27.22 -1.54 11.21
C ASP A 125 28.22 -0.51 10.63
N LEU A 126 29.50 -0.89 10.60
CA LEU A 126 30.58 0.02 10.20
C LEU A 126 30.81 0.01 8.70
N ASN A 127 30.50 -1.10 8.03
CA ASN A 127 30.74 -1.29 6.60
C ASN A 127 29.50 -1.01 5.74
N GLN A 128 28.34 -0.82 6.38
CA GLN A 128 27.03 -0.51 5.78
C GLN A 128 26.48 -1.60 4.86
N ASP A 129 26.74 -2.87 5.18
CA ASP A 129 26.21 -4.02 4.43
C ASP A 129 24.87 -4.55 4.98
N ARG A 130 24.32 -3.89 6.01
CA ARG A 130 23.08 -4.26 6.73
C ARG A 130 23.18 -5.59 7.48
N LEU A 131 24.38 -6.06 7.77
CA LEU A 131 24.66 -7.20 8.63
C LEU A 131 25.60 -6.74 9.74
N VAL A 132 25.39 -7.23 10.95
CA VAL A 132 26.27 -6.90 12.08
C VAL A 132 27.15 -8.09 12.40
N THR A 133 28.45 -7.97 12.14
CA THR A 133 29.41 -9.00 12.53
C THR A 133 29.70 -8.96 14.03
N LEU A 134 30.19 -10.08 14.59
CA LEU A 134 30.63 -10.12 15.98
C LEU A 134 31.68 -9.05 16.31
N GLU A 135 32.58 -8.73 15.36
CA GLU A 135 33.61 -7.71 15.58
C GLU A 135 33.00 -6.31 15.70
N GLU A 136 32.05 -5.97 14.84
CA GLU A 136 31.34 -4.69 14.87
C GLU A 136 30.50 -4.54 16.13
N PHE A 137 29.79 -5.61 16.50
CA PHE A 137 29.04 -5.66 17.74
C PHE A 137 29.94 -5.45 18.96
N LEU A 138 31.06 -6.16 19.06
CA LEU A 138 31.97 -5.97 20.20
C LEU A 138 32.56 -4.56 20.23
N LYS A 139 32.93 -3.99 19.08
CA LYS A 139 33.39 -2.59 19.00
C LYS A 139 32.33 -1.59 19.44
N SER A 140 31.05 -1.84 19.17
CA SER A 140 29.98 -0.95 19.61
C SER A 140 29.85 -0.93 21.14
N THR A 141 30.12 -2.05 21.83
CA THR A 141 30.10 -2.10 23.31
C THR A 141 31.16 -1.24 23.99
N GLU A 142 32.22 -0.87 23.27
CA GLU A 142 33.29 0.00 23.77
C GLU A 142 32.96 1.49 23.59
N LYS A 143 31.93 1.82 22.82
CA LYS A 143 31.50 3.19 22.57
C LYS A 143 30.76 3.77 23.78
N LYS A 144 30.65 5.10 23.84
CA LYS A 144 29.99 5.78 24.98
C LYS A 144 28.48 5.56 24.95
N GLU A 145 27.94 5.52 23.75
CA GLU A 145 26.55 5.27 23.39
C GLU A 145 26.06 3.94 23.95
N PHE A 146 26.95 2.93 24.09
CA PHE A 146 26.60 1.66 24.73
C PHE A 146 26.23 1.81 26.21
N ASN A 147 26.83 2.77 26.90
CA ASN A 147 26.55 3.05 28.31
C ASN A 147 25.57 4.22 28.47
N GLU A 148 24.88 4.60 27.40
CA GLU A 148 23.88 5.65 27.44
C GLU A 148 22.66 5.17 28.22
N ALA A 149 22.49 5.74 29.40
CA ALA A 149 21.31 5.55 30.22
C ALA A 149 20.18 6.52 29.85
N GLY A 150 20.28 7.22 28.72
CA GLY A 150 19.16 7.98 28.15
C GLY A 150 17.99 7.03 27.89
N GLY A 151 16.75 7.49 28.09
CA GLY A 151 15.59 6.73 27.62
C GLY A 151 15.47 6.88 26.11
N TRP A 152 14.85 5.89 25.45
CA TRP A 152 14.44 6.04 24.06
C TRP A 152 13.17 6.91 23.98
N GLU A 153 13.21 7.98 23.18
CA GLU A 153 12.04 8.82 22.89
C GLU A 153 11.23 8.21 21.74
N THR A 154 9.98 7.85 22.03
CA THR A 154 9.04 7.25 21.08
C THR A 154 8.57 8.24 20.02
N VAL A 155 7.96 7.72 18.96
CA VAL A 155 7.43 8.48 17.83
C VAL A 155 6.36 9.48 18.28
N ASP A 156 5.52 9.14 19.26
CA ASP A 156 4.45 10.01 19.77
C ASP A 156 4.97 11.21 20.59
N GLU A 157 6.13 11.05 21.22
CA GLU A 157 6.85 12.11 21.96
C GLU A 157 7.62 13.03 21.02
N THR A 158 8.14 12.46 19.92
CA THR A 158 8.87 13.23 18.91
C THR A 158 7.90 13.94 17.98
N GLN A 159 7.71 15.26 18.14
CA GLN A 159 6.93 16.01 17.15
C GLN A 159 7.71 16.12 15.83
N VAL A 160 7.46 15.17 14.91
CA VAL A 160 8.18 15.05 13.63
C VAL A 160 7.74 16.04 12.55
N TYR A 161 6.63 16.77 12.75
CA TYR A 161 6.15 17.79 11.80
C TYR A 161 5.69 19.08 12.49
N SER A 162 5.95 20.19 11.82
CA SER A 162 5.44 21.51 12.19
C SER A 162 4.00 21.71 11.70
N GLU A 163 3.28 22.64 12.34
CA GLU A 163 1.92 23.03 11.90
C GLU A 163 1.92 23.52 10.44
N ALA A 164 2.98 24.20 10.01
CA ALA A 164 3.11 24.68 8.63
C ALA A 164 3.29 23.55 7.62
N GLU A 165 4.01 22.47 7.99
CA GLU A 165 4.15 21.29 7.14
C GLU A 165 2.85 20.51 7.06
N LEU A 166 2.14 20.36 8.18
CA LEU A 166 0.83 19.71 8.19
C LEU A 166 -0.15 20.46 7.29
N GLN A 167 -0.23 21.79 7.38
CA GLN A 167 -1.11 22.59 6.51
C GLN A 167 -0.78 22.44 5.02
N ARG A 168 0.50 22.33 4.67
CA ARG A 168 0.92 22.07 3.29
C ARG A 168 0.48 20.69 2.83
N PHE A 169 0.66 19.68 3.67
CA PHE A 169 0.20 18.32 3.42
C PHE A 169 -1.32 18.25 3.21
N GLU A 170 -2.11 18.89 4.07
CA GLU A 170 -3.57 18.95 3.93
C GLU A 170 -3.99 19.63 2.61
N ALA A 171 -3.29 20.70 2.21
CA ALA A 171 -3.55 21.40 0.95
C ALA A 171 -3.21 20.55 -0.27
N GLU A 172 -2.11 19.80 -0.23
CA GLU A 172 -1.70 18.87 -1.29
C GLU A 172 -2.69 17.71 -1.42
N LEU A 173 -3.12 17.14 -0.28
CA LEU A 173 -4.10 16.06 -0.25
C LEU A 173 -5.44 16.51 -0.86
N ALA A 174 -5.94 17.68 -0.47
CA ALA A 174 -7.17 18.24 -1.04
C ALA A 174 -7.06 18.50 -2.55
N ALA A 175 -5.89 18.93 -3.04
CA ALA A 175 -5.64 19.11 -4.46
C ALA A 175 -5.67 17.77 -5.21
N GLN A 176 -5.04 16.73 -4.65
CA GLN A 176 -5.02 15.38 -5.23
C GLN A 176 -6.43 14.76 -5.26
N GLU A 177 -7.20 14.89 -4.19
CA GLU A 177 -8.60 14.42 -4.14
C GLU A 177 -9.47 15.12 -5.19
N ALA A 178 -9.30 16.42 -5.38
CA ALA A 178 -10.03 17.17 -6.40
C ALA A 178 -9.66 16.71 -7.83
N GLU A 179 -8.39 16.38 -8.07
CA GLU A 179 -7.95 15.82 -9.36
C GLU A 179 -8.53 14.43 -9.60
N LEU A 180 -8.47 13.55 -8.61
CA LEU A 180 -9.05 12.21 -8.67
C LEU A 180 -10.57 12.27 -8.89
N GLY A 181 -11.28 13.19 -8.23
CA GLY A 181 -12.70 13.43 -8.44
C GLY A 181 -13.02 13.82 -9.89
N ARG A 182 -12.27 14.76 -10.47
CA ARG A 182 -12.42 15.15 -11.89
C ARG A 182 -12.18 13.98 -12.83
N ARG A 183 -11.14 13.17 -12.57
CA ARG A 183 -10.82 11.99 -13.37
C ARG A 183 -11.90 10.92 -13.27
N ALA A 184 -12.44 10.69 -12.07
CA ALA A 184 -13.55 9.76 -11.84
C ALA A 184 -14.81 10.20 -12.60
N GLU A 185 -15.14 11.50 -12.57
CA GLU A 185 -16.27 12.04 -13.36
C GLU A 185 -16.06 11.87 -14.86
N GLN A 186 -14.85 12.13 -15.36
CA GLN A 186 -14.51 11.94 -16.77
C GLN A 186 -14.66 10.47 -17.18
N LEU A 187 -14.12 9.54 -16.39
CA LEU A 187 -14.25 8.10 -16.64
C LEU A 187 -15.72 7.66 -16.62
N ARG A 188 -16.52 8.20 -15.69
CA ARG A 188 -17.96 7.91 -15.63
C ARG A 188 -18.69 8.38 -16.89
N ARG A 189 -18.37 9.56 -17.41
CA ARG A 189 -18.93 10.07 -18.68
C ARG A 189 -18.52 9.20 -19.87
N GLN A 190 -17.23 8.86 -19.97
CA GLN A 190 -16.73 7.97 -21.02
C GLN A 190 -17.41 6.59 -20.98
N HIS A 191 -17.65 6.05 -19.79
CA HIS A 191 -18.36 4.79 -19.64
C HIS A 191 -19.82 4.90 -20.13
N GLN A 192 -20.51 5.99 -19.81
CA GLN A 192 -21.87 6.25 -20.31
C GLN A 192 -21.89 6.38 -21.83
N ASP A 193 -20.97 7.14 -22.42
CA ASP A 193 -20.89 7.33 -23.88
C ASP A 193 -20.63 5.99 -24.61
N LEU A 194 -19.73 5.16 -24.07
CA LEU A 194 -19.45 3.83 -24.62
C LEU A 194 -20.67 2.90 -24.51
N GLN A 195 -21.40 2.96 -23.40
CA GLN A 195 -22.62 2.19 -23.21
C GLN A 195 -23.71 2.60 -24.22
N GLU A 196 -23.89 3.89 -24.47
CA GLU A 196 -24.82 4.38 -25.49
C GLU A 196 -24.40 3.93 -26.91
N GLN A 197 -23.10 3.97 -27.22
CA GLN A 197 -22.59 3.46 -28.49
C GLN A 197 -22.85 1.96 -28.65
N GLN A 198 -22.64 1.17 -27.59
CA GLN A 198 -22.93 -0.27 -27.57
C GLN A 198 -24.40 -0.54 -27.91
N VAL A 199 -25.33 0.15 -27.24
CA VAL A 199 -26.78 0.02 -27.49
C VAL A 199 -27.13 0.38 -28.95
N ARG A 200 -26.53 1.45 -29.48
CA ARG A 200 -26.74 1.86 -30.87
C ARG A 200 -26.24 0.82 -31.87
N LEU A 201 -25.04 0.27 -31.65
CA LEU A 201 -24.46 -0.77 -32.50
C LEU A 201 -25.30 -2.06 -32.47
N ASP A 202 -25.79 -2.45 -31.29
CA ASP A 202 -26.66 -3.63 -31.16
C ASP A 202 -28.01 -3.44 -31.87
N ALA A 203 -28.59 -2.24 -31.79
CA ALA A 203 -29.80 -1.90 -32.53
C ALA A 203 -29.57 -1.96 -34.05
N GLN A 204 -28.47 -1.37 -34.54
CA GLN A 204 -28.11 -1.40 -35.96
C GLN A 204 -27.86 -2.83 -36.45
N LYS A 205 -27.19 -3.67 -35.66
CA LYS A 205 -26.96 -5.08 -35.96
C LYS A 205 -28.27 -5.85 -36.09
N LYS A 206 -29.22 -5.60 -35.19
CA LYS A 206 -30.55 -6.22 -35.22
C LYS A 206 -31.35 -5.80 -36.46
N GLU A 207 -31.31 -4.52 -36.82
CA GLU A 207 -31.96 -4.01 -38.03
C GLU A 207 -31.35 -4.65 -39.29
N TYR A 208 -30.02 -4.75 -39.36
CA TYR A 208 -29.33 -5.43 -40.46
C TYR A 208 -29.74 -6.90 -40.58
N GLN A 209 -29.78 -7.63 -39.46
CA GLN A 209 -30.24 -9.03 -39.45
C GLN A 209 -31.68 -9.18 -39.95
N GLN A 210 -32.59 -8.28 -39.55
CA GLN A 210 -33.97 -8.29 -40.02
C GLN A 210 -34.06 -8.00 -41.54
N ALA A 211 -33.28 -7.04 -42.04
CA ALA A 211 -33.23 -6.74 -43.47
C ALA A 211 -32.72 -7.92 -44.31
N VAL A 212 -31.68 -8.62 -43.84
CA VAL A 212 -31.17 -9.84 -44.48
C VAL A 212 -32.24 -10.94 -44.52
N LEU A 213 -32.94 -11.20 -43.41
CA LEU A 213 -34.03 -12.18 -43.35
C LEU A 213 -35.19 -11.83 -44.30
N HIS A 214 -35.58 -10.54 -44.37
CA HIS A 214 -36.61 -10.08 -45.31
C HIS A 214 -36.19 -10.28 -46.78
N MET A 215 -34.93 -10.02 -47.11
CA MET A 215 -34.40 -10.23 -48.46
C MET A 215 -34.39 -11.73 -48.83
N GLU A 216 -34.03 -12.60 -47.90
CA GLU A 216 -34.03 -14.05 -48.09
C GLU A 216 -35.45 -14.61 -48.28
N GLN A 217 -36.43 -14.10 -47.52
CA GLN A 217 -37.85 -14.42 -47.72
C GLN A 217 -38.37 -13.95 -49.08
N ARG A 218 -37.95 -12.77 -49.55
CA ARG A 218 -38.32 -12.27 -50.88
C ARG A 218 -37.75 -13.15 -51.99
N LYS A 219 -36.51 -13.61 -51.84
CA LYS A 219 -35.82 -14.49 -52.79
C LYS A 219 -36.46 -15.90 -52.84
N THR A 220 -37.00 -16.38 -51.72
CA THR A 220 -37.71 -17.68 -51.68
C THR A 220 -39.15 -17.59 -52.18
N GLN A 221 -39.81 -16.43 -52.08
CA GLN A 221 -41.10 -16.18 -52.74
C GLN A 221 -40.97 -15.91 -54.25
N GLN A 222 -39.83 -15.38 -54.71
CA GLN A 222 -39.48 -15.29 -56.13
C GLN A 222 -38.66 -16.53 -56.57
N GLY A 223 -39.27 -17.70 -56.52
CA GLY A 223 -38.75 -18.92 -57.14
C GLY A 223 -39.51 -19.26 -58.42
N GLU A 224 -39.12 -18.70 -59.57
CA GLU A 224 -39.03 -19.37 -60.89
C GLU A 224 -38.62 -18.41 -62.02
N ALA A 225 -37.35 -18.50 -62.45
CA ALA A 225 -36.86 -18.53 -63.83
C ALA A 225 -35.38 -18.06 -63.91
N PRO A 226 -34.46 -18.85 -64.50
CA PRO A 226 -33.05 -18.50 -64.59
C PRO A 226 -32.73 -17.77 -65.90
N ALA A 227 -31.96 -16.69 -65.83
CA ALA A 227 -31.13 -16.23 -66.93
C ALA A 227 -29.91 -15.49 -66.38
N ALA A 228 -28.73 -16.00 -66.68
CA ALA A 228 -27.47 -15.28 -66.61
C ALA A 228 -27.01 -15.02 -68.07
N PRO A 229 -26.00 -14.17 -68.30
CA PRO A 229 -25.82 -12.80 -67.83
C PRO A 229 -25.57 -11.85 -69.03
N ASP A 230 -25.70 -10.53 -68.87
CA ASP A 230 -25.09 -9.56 -69.80
C ASP A 230 -24.23 -8.55 -69.01
N PRO A 231 -22.96 -8.31 -69.39
CA PRO A 231 -22.01 -7.57 -68.57
C PRO A 231 -21.99 -6.09 -68.97
N GLY A 232 -22.52 -5.21 -68.13
CA GLY A 232 -22.29 -3.79 -68.38
C GLY A 232 -23.17 -2.79 -67.66
N GLU A 233 -23.46 -2.92 -66.37
CA GLU A 233 -23.91 -1.78 -65.58
C GLU A 233 -23.24 -1.79 -64.19
N GLU A 234 -22.16 -1.01 -64.07
CA GLU A 234 -21.55 -0.65 -62.80
C GLU A 234 -22.57 0.10 -61.91
N LEU A 235 -23.12 -0.61 -60.94
CA LEU A 235 -23.72 -0.01 -59.75
C LEU A 235 -22.60 0.69 -58.96
N LYS A 236 -22.42 1.98 -59.21
CA LYS A 236 -21.55 2.88 -58.43
C LYS A 236 -22.01 2.93 -56.98
N PHE A 237 -21.40 2.11 -56.12
CA PHE A 237 -21.28 2.43 -54.71
C PHE A 237 -20.29 3.59 -54.58
N GLN A 238 -20.80 4.80 -54.35
CA GLN A 238 -19.96 5.93 -54.01
C GLN A 238 -19.54 5.82 -52.54
N ALA A 239 -18.44 5.10 -52.30
CA ALA A 239 -17.69 5.27 -51.07
C ALA A 239 -17.06 6.67 -51.08
N GLN A 240 -17.59 7.59 -50.27
CA GLN A 240 -16.84 8.79 -49.94
C GLN A 240 -15.71 8.39 -49.00
N ALA A 241 -14.50 8.31 -49.55
CA ALA A 241 -13.27 8.30 -48.77
C ALA A 241 -13.01 9.72 -48.22
N PRO A 242 -12.51 9.86 -46.98
CA PRO A 242 -12.22 11.14 -46.37
C PRO A 242 -11.07 11.84 -47.11
N HIS A 243 -11.19 13.16 -47.24
CA HIS A 243 -10.13 14.01 -47.78
C HIS A 243 -8.83 13.86 -46.96
N ALA A 244 -7.73 13.76 -47.70
CA ALA A 244 -6.36 13.66 -47.21
C ALA A 244 -5.91 14.90 -46.42
N ALA A 245 -5.14 14.64 -45.36
CA ALA A 245 -4.33 15.61 -44.64
C ALA A 245 -3.14 16.12 -45.50
N PRO A 246 -2.60 17.32 -45.26
CA PRO A 246 -1.25 17.67 -45.69
C PRO A 246 -0.19 17.20 -44.67
N ALA A 247 0.97 16.81 -45.20
CA ALA A 247 2.09 16.20 -44.51
C ALA A 247 2.87 17.13 -43.55
N ASP A 248 3.51 16.51 -42.56
CA ASP A 248 4.44 17.05 -41.54
C ASP A 248 5.66 17.80 -42.12
N PRO A 249 6.44 18.48 -41.24
CA PRO A 249 7.68 17.81 -40.84
C PRO A 249 8.08 17.94 -39.35
N ALA A 250 8.84 16.91 -38.94
CA ALA A 250 9.89 16.88 -37.92
C ALA A 250 9.51 16.53 -36.46
N ALA A 251 9.72 15.26 -36.14
CA ALA A 251 10.16 14.81 -34.81
C ALA A 251 11.71 14.70 -34.78
N PRO A 252 12.29 14.62 -33.57
CA PRO A 252 13.29 13.57 -33.36
C PRO A 252 13.04 12.72 -32.10
N ALA A 253 13.17 11.41 -32.35
CA ALA A 253 13.76 10.34 -31.53
C ALA A 253 13.27 10.06 -30.10
N ALA A 254 12.67 8.89 -29.94
CA ALA A 254 12.78 8.04 -28.75
C ALA A 254 13.63 6.79 -29.08
N PRO A 255 14.44 6.25 -28.15
CA PRO A 255 15.11 4.98 -28.35
C PRO A 255 14.22 3.80 -27.93
N ALA A 256 14.57 2.65 -28.49
CA ALA A 256 13.87 1.37 -28.48
C ALA A 256 13.93 0.64 -27.13
N HIS A 257 12.97 -0.27 -26.88
CA HIS A 257 13.24 -1.58 -26.29
C HIS A 257 12.18 -2.61 -26.75
N ALA A 258 12.67 -3.85 -26.87
CA ALA A 258 12.06 -5.03 -27.47
C ALA A 258 11.04 -5.73 -26.53
N PRO A 259 10.29 -6.75 -27.01
CA PRO A 259 9.14 -7.32 -26.33
C PRO A 259 9.52 -8.51 -25.45
N GLU A 260 8.87 -8.66 -24.30
CA GLU A 260 8.80 -9.96 -23.62
C GLU A 260 7.38 -10.22 -23.09
N GLN A 261 6.90 -11.42 -23.41
CA GLN A 261 5.59 -11.94 -23.09
C GLN A 261 5.56 -12.38 -21.62
N ASN A 262 4.47 -12.08 -20.91
CA ASN A 262 4.00 -12.96 -19.85
C ASN A 262 2.48 -13.07 -19.89
N HIS A 263 2.03 -14.30 -20.11
CA HIS A 263 0.66 -14.77 -19.97
C HIS A 263 0.20 -14.60 -18.52
N VAL A 264 -0.99 -14.02 -18.31
CA VAL A 264 -1.78 -14.30 -17.10
C VAL A 264 -3.25 -14.44 -17.49
N GLU A 265 -3.78 -15.61 -17.15
CA GLU A 265 -5.15 -16.10 -17.30
C GLU A 265 -6.11 -15.34 -16.36
N PRO A 266 -7.40 -15.11 -16.69
CA PRO A 266 -8.34 -14.40 -15.82
C PRO A 266 -8.88 -15.31 -14.70
N PRO A 267 -9.10 -14.81 -13.47
CA PRO A 267 -9.58 -15.64 -12.37
C PRO A 267 -11.07 -15.99 -12.52
N GLN A 268 -11.38 -17.25 -12.28
CA GLN A 268 -12.73 -17.78 -12.16
C GLN A 268 -13.43 -17.29 -10.90
N ASN A 269 -14.71 -16.96 -11.10
CA ASN A 269 -15.71 -16.52 -10.17
C ASN A 269 -15.95 -17.57 -9.05
N GLN A 270 -15.58 -17.27 -7.81
CA GLN A 270 -15.91 -18.12 -6.65
C GLN A 270 -17.25 -17.66 -6.02
N GLN A 271 -18.22 -18.57 -6.00
CA GLN A 271 -19.46 -18.44 -5.22
C GLN A 271 -19.20 -18.63 -3.71
N PRO A 272 -19.99 -17.99 -2.83
CA PRO A 272 -19.91 -18.22 -1.39
C PRO A 272 -20.53 -19.58 -0.98
N PRO A 273 -20.05 -20.21 0.12
CA PRO A 273 -20.53 -21.51 0.59
C PRO A 273 -21.90 -21.45 1.30
N PRO A 274 -22.67 -22.56 1.34
CA PRO A 274 -23.97 -22.62 2.00
C PRO A 274 -23.86 -22.75 3.52
N GLN A 275 -24.81 -22.12 4.24
CA GLN A 275 -24.96 -22.26 5.69
C GLN A 275 -25.60 -23.62 6.07
N PRO A 276 -25.26 -24.22 7.22
CA PRO A 276 -25.90 -25.44 7.68
C PRO A 276 -27.28 -25.18 8.34
N GLU A 277 -28.28 -25.92 7.87
CA GLU A 277 -29.61 -26.04 8.49
C GLU A 277 -29.52 -26.65 9.90
N VAL A 278 -30.10 -25.96 10.87
CA VAL A 278 -30.40 -26.48 12.21
C VAL A 278 -31.71 -27.27 12.11
N GLN A 279 -31.62 -28.61 12.20
CA GLN A 279 -32.80 -29.45 12.38
C GLN A 279 -33.31 -29.37 13.82
N ILE A 280 -34.58 -29.01 13.94
CA ILE A 280 -35.37 -29.07 15.15
C ILE A 280 -35.83 -30.52 15.33
N GLN A 281 -35.48 -31.13 16.45
CA GLN A 281 -36.26 -32.17 17.13
C GLN A 281 -35.87 -32.25 18.60
#